data_AF-A0A6I2VPX9-F1
#
_entry.id   AF-A0A6I2VPX9-F1
#
_cell.length_a   1.000
_cell.length_b   1.000
_cell.length_c   1.000
_cell.angle_alpha   90.00
_cell.angle_beta   90.00
_cell.angle_gamma   90.00
#
_symmetry.space_group_name_H-M   'P 1'
#
loop_
_entity.id
_entity.type
_entity.pdbx_description
1 polymer ?
#
loop_
_entity_poly.entity_id
_entity_poly.type
_entity_poly.pdbx_seq_one_letter_code
_entity_poly.pdbx_strand_id
1 'polypeptide(L)'
;MSSVSPDTLPLVDSLRGLVSGGKRLRPAFSYWGYRAAGGDDNDALLKACTSLELLQACALIHDDVMDASDTRRGQPAVHKQFEALHIANSWSGSAKLFGEGSAILVGDLALSWADEMLLTCGLDTDQIARAKATYDVMRTELMSGQYLDLLEQVRGGITQERAEIVIRFKSAKYTIERPLHMGASIAGASAELLTVLSKYGLALGEAFQLRDDLLGVFGDAEVTGKPAGDDLREGKQTMLIAHAYATATSAEKKFIDEHLGSADITAATISELQKLLISCGAQEFIETRISQYLATALAALDEIDDPDARSALTALAVLATKRAA
;
A
#
# COMPACT_ATOMS: atom_id res chain seq x y z
N MET A 1 22.53 5.32 -15.53
CA MET A 1 22.53 3.84 -15.72
C MET A 1 23.20 3.41 -17.01
N SER A 2 22.91 4.02 -18.18
CA SER A 2 23.66 3.73 -19.42
C SER A 2 25.17 3.98 -19.31
N SER A 3 25.60 4.89 -18.43
CA SER A 3 27.00 5.11 -18.06
C SER A 3 27.65 3.95 -17.28
N VAL A 4 26.86 3.04 -16.70
CA VAL A 4 27.33 1.82 -16.01
C VAL A 4 27.44 0.69 -17.04
N SER A 5 26.32 0.34 -17.69
CA SER A 5 26.25 -0.55 -18.85
C SER A 5 24.88 -0.43 -19.52
N PRO A 6 24.77 -0.52 -20.87
CA PRO A 6 23.50 -0.69 -21.56
C PRO A 6 22.66 -1.87 -21.04
N ASP A 7 23.31 -2.92 -20.51
CA ASP A 7 22.62 -4.09 -19.95
C ASP A 7 21.81 -3.79 -18.68
N THR A 8 21.98 -2.60 -18.10
CA THR A 8 21.21 -2.15 -16.93
C THR A 8 19.91 -1.42 -17.29
N LEU A 9 19.66 -1.16 -18.58
CA LEU A 9 18.43 -0.49 -19.03
C LEU A 9 17.13 -1.19 -18.64
N PRO A 10 17.04 -2.54 -18.63
CA PRO A 10 15.84 -3.24 -18.16
C PRO A 10 15.41 -2.89 -16.73
N LEU A 11 16.37 -2.52 -15.85
CA LEU A 11 16.08 -2.08 -14.49
C LEU A 11 15.28 -0.76 -14.49
N VAL A 12 15.63 0.17 -15.39
CA VAL A 12 14.90 1.45 -15.55
C VAL A 12 13.55 1.23 -16.21
N ASP A 13 13.49 0.38 -17.24
CA ASP A 13 12.27 0.16 -18.02
C ASP A 13 11.16 -0.48 -17.18
N SER A 14 11.51 -1.47 -16.35
CA SER A 14 10.56 -2.09 -15.40
C SER A 14 9.98 -1.06 -14.41
N LEU A 15 10.81 -0.17 -13.87
CA LEU A 15 10.38 0.93 -13.01
C LEU A 15 9.48 1.92 -13.74
N ARG A 16 9.86 2.34 -14.95
CA ARG A 16 9.08 3.27 -15.79
C ARG A 16 7.68 2.73 -16.05
N GLY A 17 7.57 1.44 -16.37
CA GLY A 17 6.28 0.76 -16.56
C GLY A 17 5.42 0.85 -15.30
N LEU A 18 5.97 0.49 -14.14
CA LEU A 18 5.24 0.47 -12.87
C LEU A 18 4.75 1.86 -12.43
N VAL A 19 5.60 2.89 -12.58
CA VAL A 19 5.29 4.26 -12.18
C VAL A 19 4.48 5.03 -13.22
N SER A 20 4.08 4.44 -14.35
CA SER A 20 3.27 5.14 -15.38
C SER A 20 1.77 5.21 -15.04
N GLY A 21 1.26 4.29 -14.22
CA GLY A 21 -0.16 4.23 -13.81
C GLY A 21 -0.41 4.50 -12.32
N GLY A 22 -1.68 4.40 -11.90
CA GLY A 22 -2.10 4.53 -10.50
C GLY A 22 -2.67 5.91 -10.14
N LYS A 23 -3.40 5.97 -9.02
CA LYS A 23 -4.18 7.14 -8.58
C LYS A 23 -3.35 8.28 -7.95
N ARG A 24 -2.06 8.06 -7.71
CA ARG A 24 -1.12 9.03 -7.09
C ARG A 24 -1.59 9.59 -5.75
N LEU A 25 -2.25 8.75 -4.95
CA LEU A 25 -2.85 9.17 -3.67
C LEU A 25 -1.79 9.70 -2.70
N ARG A 26 -0.63 9.04 -2.60
CA ARG A 26 0.44 9.43 -1.66
C ARG A 26 0.99 10.83 -1.97
N PRO A 27 1.43 11.14 -3.20
CA PRO A 27 1.78 12.52 -3.57
C PRO A 27 0.64 13.52 -3.35
N ALA A 28 -0.61 13.16 -3.67
CA ALA A 28 -1.74 14.06 -3.49
C ALA A 28 -2.00 14.40 -2.02
N PHE A 29 -1.95 13.40 -1.13
CA PHE A 29 -2.05 13.61 0.31
C PHE A 29 -0.89 14.45 0.84
N SER A 30 0.33 14.23 0.35
CA SER A 30 1.47 15.07 0.71
C SER A 30 1.30 16.52 0.27
N TYR A 31 0.89 16.74 -0.98
CA TYR A 31 0.61 18.08 -1.48
C TYR A 31 -0.44 18.81 -0.64
N TRP A 32 -1.58 18.15 -0.36
CA TRP A 32 -2.66 18.77 0.40
C TRP A 32 -2.33 18.94 1.89
N GLY A 33 -1.46 18.12 2.47
CA GLY A 33 -0.90 18.38 3.79
C GLY A 33 -0.06 19.66 3.83
N TYR A 34 0.73 19.93 2.79
CA TYR A 34 1.49 21.18 2.65
C TYR A 34 0.58 22.40 2.46
N ARG A 35 -0.42 22.30 1.59
CA ARG A 35 -1.41 23.37 1.35
C ARG A 35 -2.24 23.68 2.61
N ALA A 36 -2.69 22.66 3.34
CA ALA A 36 -3.42 22.83 4.61
C ALA A 36 -2.60 23.58 5.68
N ALA A 37 -1.27 23.54 5.59
CA ALA A 37 -0.35 24.26 6.46
C ALA A 37 0.00 25.67 5.94
N GLY A 38 -0.68 26.16 4.91
CA GLY A 38 -0.50 27.50 4.36
C GLY A 38 0.68 27.64 3.38
N GLY A 39 1.22 26.53 2.87
CA GLY A 39 2.30 26.55 1.89
C GLY A 39 1.83 26.91 0.47
N ASP A 40 2.67 27.62 -0.27
CA ASP A 40 2.43 28.03 -1.66
C ASP A 40 2.87 26.99 -2.68
N ASP A 41 2.06 26.79 -3.71
CA ASP A 41 2.35 25.84 -4.79
C ASP A 41 3.66 26.18 -5.53
N ASN A 42 4.50 25.17 -5.75
CA ASN A 42 5.75 25.30 -6.49
C ASN A 42 6.27 23.95 -7.00
N ASP A 43 7.14 24.00 -8.02
CA ASP A 43 7.71 22.80 -8.65
C ASP A 43 8.56 21.95 -7.69
N ALA A 44 9.23 22.57 -6.71
CA ALA A 44 10.06 21.86 -5.76
C ALA A 44 9.23 20.97 -4.81
N LEU A 45 8.09 21.49 -4.35
CA LEU A 45 7.10 20.73 -3.60
C LEU A 45 6.57 19.56 -4.42
N LEU A 46 6.17 19.78 -5.67
CA LEU A 46 5.64 18.71 -6.52
C LEU A 46 6.65 17.57 -6.69
N LYS A 47 7.94 17.90 -6.87
CA LYS A 47 9.03 16.91 -6.90
C LYS A 47 9.17 16.18 -5.57
N ALA A 48 9.13 16.89 -4.44
CA ALA A 48 9.22 16.30 -3.11
C ALA A 48 8.06 15.33 -2.84
N CYS A 49 6.83 15.69 -3.20
CA CYS A 49 5.66 14.81 -3.08
C CYS A 49 5.72 13.61 -4.04
N THR A 50 6.24 13.81 -5.25
CA THR A 50 6.34 12.75 -6.27
C THR A 50 7.37 11.68 -5.92
N SER A 51 8.37 11.98 -5.07
CA SER A 51 9.32 10.96 -4.58
C SER A 51 8.63 9.79 -3.89
N LEU A 52 7.43 10.01 -3.33
CA LEU A 52 6.60 8.97 -2.72
C LEU A 52 6.14 7.89 -3.70
N GLU A 53 6.08 8.18 -5.00
CA GLU A 53 5.77 7.17 -6.02
C GLU A 53 6.93 6.21 -6.26
N LEU A 54 8.18 6.66 -6.07
CA LEU A 54 9.35 5.79 -6.12
C LEU A 54 9.44 4.91 -4.86
N LEU A 55 9.10 5.47 -3.69
CA LEU A 55 8.93 4.66 -2.47
C LEU A 55 7.81 3.63 -2.64
N GLN A 56 6.69 4.00 -3.26
CA GLN A 56 5.61 3.05 -3.60
C GLN A 56 6.06 1.98 -4.58
N ALA A 57 6.86 2.34 -5.59
CA ALA A 57 7.42 1.36 -6.51
C ALA A 57 8.29 0.34 -5.77
N CYS A 58 9.19 0.79 -4.89
CA CYS A 58 9.97 -0.09 -4.01
C CYS A 58 9.05 -1.06 -3.23
N ALA A 59 8.07 -0.51 -2.50
CA ALA A 59 7.18 -1.31 -1.68
C ALA A 59 6.41 -2.37 -2.49
N LEU A 60 5.85 -2.00 -3.65
CA LEU A 60 5.13 -2.94 -4.52
C LEU A 60 6.02 -4.04 -5.08
N ILE A 61 7.22 -3.68 -5.55
CA ILE A 61 8.14 -4.63 -6.18
C ILE A 61 8.59 -5.68 -5.18
N HIS A 62 8.95 -5.25 -3.96
CA HIS A 62 9.35 -6.17 -2.91
C HIS A 62 8.16 -6.99 -2.39
N ASP A 63 6.98 -6.38 -2.19
CA ASP A 63 5.74 -7.07 -1.81
C ASP A 63 5.36 -8.17 -2.80
N ASP A 64 5.42 -7.91 -4.11
CA ASP A 64 5.15 -8.92 -5.15
C ASP A 64 6.11 -10.12 -5.09
N VAL A 65 7.37 -9.91 -4.68
CA VAL A 65 8.34 -11.01 -4.48
C VAL A 65 8.02 -11.78 -3.21
N MET A 66 7.71 -11.09 -2.12
CA MET A 66 7.42 -11.71 -0.82
C MET A 66 6.12 -12.53 -0.84
N ASP A 67 5.10 -12.03 -1.55
CA ASP A 67 3.79 -12.69 -1.72
C ASP A 67 3.76 -13.67 -2.91
N ALA A 68 4.84 -13.77 -3.69
CA ALA A 68 4.92 -14.54 -4.93
C ALA A 68 3.81 -14.20 -5.95
N SER A 69 3.39 -12.92 -6.02
CA SER A 69 2.32 -12.45 -6.91
C SER A 69 2.81 -12.38 -8.36
N ASP A 70 2.16 -13.10 -9.28
CA ASP A 70 2.54 -13.11 -10.70
C ASP A 70 2.22 -11.80 -11.44
N THR A 71 1.25 -11.01 -10.94
CA THR A 71 0.71 -9.83 -11.64
C THR A 71 0.56 -8.62 -10.74
N ARG A 72 0.74 -7.44 -11.34
CA ARG A 72 0.55 -6.13 -10.73
C ARG A 72 -0.06 -5.17 -11.73
N ARG A 73 -1.22 -4.59 -11.40
CA ARG A 73 -1.95 -3.62 -12.25
C ARG A 73 -2.22 -4.18 -13.67
N GLY A 74 -2.59 -5.46 -13.76
CA GLY A 74 -2.87 -6.14 -15.03
C GLY A 74 -1.63 -6.40 -15.91
N GLN A 75 -0.41 -6.19 -15.39
CA GLN A 75 0.85 -6.51 -16.05
C GLN A 75 1.63 -7.55 -15.23
N PRO A 76 2.60 -8.28 -15.82
CA PRO A 76 3.46 -9.17 -15.05
C PRO A 76 4.22 -8.41 -13.96
N ALA A 77 4.32 -8.97 -12.75
CA ALA A 77 5.14 -8.42 -11.68
C ALA A 77 6.62 -8.35 -12.11
N VAL A 78 7.41 -7.46 -11.49
CA VAL A 78 8.79 -7.19 -11.94
C VAL A 78 9.65 -8.46 -11.94
N HIS A 79 9.54 -9.32 -10.92
CA HIS A 79 10.30 -10.57 -10.89
C HIS A 79 9.92 -11.52 -12.05
N LYS A 80 8.65 -11.53 -12.48
CA LYS A 80 8.18 -12.29 -13.65
C LYS A 80 8.66 -11.69 -14.97
N GLN A 81 8.78 -10.37 -15.07
CA GLN A 81 9.35 -9.71 -16.26
C GLN A 81 10.81 -10.14 -16.47
N PHE A 82 11.60 -10.18 -15.40
CA PHE A 82 13.01 -10.62 -15.47
C PHE A 82 13.15 -12.13 -15.65
N GLU A 83 12.26 -12.95 -15.10
CA GLU A 83 12.18 -14.38 -15.42
C GLU A 83 11.93 -14.60 -16.92
N ALA A 84 10.97 -13.87 -17.50
CA ALA A 84 10.69 -13.93 -18.93
C ALA A 84 11.87 -13.44 -19.79
N LEU A 85 12.56 -12.39 -19.36
CA LEU A 85 13.77 -11.89 -20.03
C LEU A 85 14.88 -12.96 -20.05
N HIS A 86 15.10 -13.65 -18.92
CA HIS A 86 16.07 -14.73 -18.82
C HIS A 86 15.77 -15.88 -19.78
N ILE A 87 14.50 -16.33 -19.80
CA ILE A 87 14.03 -17.40 -20.68
C ILE A 87 14.18 -17.00 -22.15
N ALA A 88 13.77 -15.78 -22.52
CA ALA A 88 13.83 -15.29 -23.89
C ALA A 88 15.26 -15.25 -24.45
N ASN A 89 16.26 -15.03 -23.60
CA ASN A 89 17.66 -15.00 -23.99
C ASN A 89 18.37 -16.36 -23.83
N SER A 90 17.67 -17.40 -23.37
CA SER A 90 18.24 -18.74 -23.14
C SER A 90 19.50 -18.71 -22.28
N TRP A 91 19.52 -17.86 -21.25
CA TRP A 91 20.65 -17.76 -20.33
C TRP A 91 20.73 -19.00 -19.43
N SER A 92 21.94 -19.29 -18.94
CA SER A 92 22.15 -20.38 -17.99
C SER A 92 21.62 -20.04 -16.59
N GLY A 93 21.28 -21.06 -15.80
CA GLY A 93 20.88 -20.91 -14.40
C GLY A 93 19.36 -20.85 -14.20
N SER A 94 18.93 -20.49 -12.98
CA SER A 94 17.52 -20.41 -12.61
C SER A 94 16.90 -19.08 -13.00
N ALA A 95 15.92 -19.11 -13.90
CA ALA A 95 15.15 -17.93 -14.32
C ALA A 95 14.42 -17.28 -13.13
N LYS A 96 13.85 -18.11 -12.22
CA LYS A 96 13.16 -17.64 -11.02
C LYS A 96 14.11 -16.85 -10.10
N LEU A 97 15.28 -17.40 -9.79
CA LEU A 97 16.25 -16.72 -8.92
C LEU A 97 16.79 -15.43 -9.56
N PHE A 98 16.98 -15.42 -10.88
CA PHE A 98 17.35 -14.20 -11.61
C PHE A 98 16.24 -13.15 -11.54
N GLY A 99 14.99 -13.56 -11.69
CA GLY A 99 13.81 -12.71 -11.57
C GLY A 99 13.69 -12.06 -10.19
N GLU A 100 13.70 -12.88 -9.13
CA GLU A 100 13.63 -12.43 -7.74
C GLU A 100 14.81 -11.52 -7.38
N GLY A 101 16.04 -11.91 -7.73
CA GLY A 101 17.24 -11.12 -7.49
C GLY A 101 17.22 -9.77 -8.21
N SER A 102 16.71 -9.73 -9.44
CA SER A 102 16.55 -8.48 -10.20
C SER A 102 15.51 -7.58 -9.56
N ALA A 103 14.36 -8.12 -9.15
CA ALA A 103 13.31 -7.35 -8.49
C ALA A 103 13.78 -6.73 -7.16
N ILE A 104 14.57 -7.45 -6.35
CA ILE A 104 15.20 -6.90 -5.15
C ILE A 104 16.01 -5.64 -5.49
N LEU A 105 16.91 -5.74 -6.49
CA LEU A 105 17.76 -4.64 -6.93
C LEU A 105 16.96 -3.46 -7.49
N VAL A 106 15.89 -3.73 -8.26
CA VAL A 106 15.02 -2.65 -8.78
C VAL A 106 14.31 -1.94 -7.64
N GLY A 107 13.81 -2.66 -6.64
CA GLY A 107 13.18 -2.04 -5.47
C GLY A 107 14.17 -1.22 -4.64
N ASP A 108 15.42 -1.68 -4.48
CA ASP A 108 16.48 -0.93 -3.79
C ASP A 108 16.85 0.35 -4.54
N LEU A 109 16.95 0.30 -5.88
CA LEU A 109 17.16 1.47 -6.72
C LEU A 109 16.01 2.47 -6.60
N ALA A 110 14.77 1.98 -6.61
CA ALA A 110 13.59 2.83 -6.45
C ALA A 110 13.61 3.57 -5.09
N LEU A 111 13.97 2.87 -4.02
CA LEU A 111 14.13 3.48 -2.70
C LEU A 111 15.25 4.54 -2.68
N SER A 112 16.41 4.23 -3.27
CA SER A 112 17.52 5.18 -3.37
C SER A 112 17.17 6.41 -4.20
N TRP A 113 16.45 6.24 -5.31
CA TRP A 113 16.02 7.36 -6.15
C TRP A 113 14.88 8.17 -5.52
N ALA A 114 14.06 7.56 -4.66
CA ALA A 114 13.10 8.31 -3.85
C ALA A 114 13.83 9.30 -2.91
N ASP A 115 14.88 8.84 -2.22
CA ASP A 115 15.74 9.70 -1.40
C ASP A 115 16.44 10.77 -2.25
N GLU A 116 17.05 10.39 -3.37
CA GLU A 116 17.73 11.33 -4.27
C GLU A 116 16.77 12.42 -4.76
N MET A 117 15.56 12.03 -5.20
CA MET A 117 14.55 12.96 -5.68
C MET A 117 14.08 13.92 -4.57
N LEU A 118 13.92 13.44 -3.34
CA LEU A 118 13.56 14.29 -2.20
C LEU A 118 14.69 15.27 -1.84
N LEU A 119 15.94 14.79 -1.79
CA LEU A 119 17.09 15.61 -1.39
C LEU A 119 17.50 16.64 -2.45
N THR A 120 17.13 16.41 -3.72
CA THR A 120 17.47 17.29 -4.85
C THR A 120 16.25 18.01 -5.45
N CYS A 121 15.10 17.99 -4.77
CA CYS A 121 13.85 18.55 -5.27
C CYS A 121 13.87 20.07 -5.48
N GLY A 122 14.78 20.79 -4.81
CA GLY A 122 14.93 22.25 -4.88
C GLY A 122 14.32 23.01 -3.70
N LEU A 123 13.79 22.31 -2.69
CA LEU A 123 13.41 22.90 -1.40
C LEU A 123 14.67 23.33 -0.62
N ASP A 124 14.51 24.24 0.34
CA ASP A 124 15.62 24.64 1.21
C ASP A 124 16.02 23.53 2.19
N THR A 125 17.21 23.67 2.79
CA THR A 125 17.78 22.67 3.70
C THR A 125 16.88 22.37 4.91
N ASP A 126 16.20 23.37 5.46
CA ASP A 126 15.36 23.21 6.66
C ASP A 126 14.05 22.51 6.30
N GLN A 127 13.45 22.84 5.15
CA GLN A 127 12.31 22.16 4.57
C GLN A 127 12.62 20.68 4.30
N ILE A 128 13.77 20.39 3.69
CA ILE A 128 14.23 19.02 3.44
C ILE A 128 14.43 18.28 4.77
N ALA A 129 15.05 18.90 5.77
CA ALA A 129 15.27 18.27 7.07
C ALA A 129 13.94 17.89 7.76
N ARG A 130 12.94 18.77 7.75
CA ARG A 130 11.60 18.49 8.29
C ARG A 130 10.88 17.38 7.52
N ALA A 131 10.95 17.39 6.20
CA ALA A 131 10.38 16.33 5.36
C ALA A 131 11.03 14.97 5.66
N LYS A 132 12.37 14.97 5.72
CA LYS A 132 13.18 13.76 5.88
C LYS A 132 12.95 13.08 7.21
N ALA A 133 12.76 13.84 8.29
CA ALA A 133 12.40 13.28 9.60
C ALA A 133 11.09 12.49 9.55
N THR A 134 10.05 13.03 8.90
CA THR A 134 8.77 12.31 8.73
C THR A 134 8.91 11.13 7.77
N TYR A 135 9.64 11.32 6.67
CA TYR A 135 9.88 10.30 5.66
C TYR A 135 10.63 9.08 6.23
N ASP A 136 11.61 9.29 7.11
CA ASP A 136 12.37 8.22 7.74
C ASP A 136 11.50 7.38 8.68
N VAL A 137 10.66 8.03 9.49
CA VAL A 137 9.68 7.33 10.33
C VAL A 137 8.70 6.53 9.48
N MET A 138 8.18 7.11 8.39
CA MET A 138 7.27 6.44 7.47
C MET A 138 7.88 5.17 6.88
N ARG A 139 9.16 5.20 6.49
CA ARG A 139 9.85 4.03 5.97
C ARG A 139 10.00 2.94 7.02
N THR A 140 10.40 3.30 8.25
CA THR A 140 10.50 2.34 9.34
C THR A 140 9.15 1.69 9.63
N GLU A 141 8.08 2.48 9.71
CA GLU A 141 6.72 2.00 9.95
C GLU A 141 6.22 1.09 8.83
N LEU A 142 6.43 1.46 7.57
CA LEU A 142 6.07 0.64 6.41
C LEU A 142 6.76 -0.72 6.45
N MET A 143 8.09 -0.73 6.59
CA MET A 143 8.86 -1.99 6.58
C MET A 143 8.50 -2.87 7.79
N SER A 144 8.26 -2.26 8.95
CA SER A 144 7.78 -2.99 10.14
C SER A 144 6.39 -3.58 9.90
N GLY A 145 5.49 -2.81 9.28
CA GLY A 145 4.15 -3.26 8.92
C GLY A 145 4.17 -4.42 7.92
N GLN A 146 5.03 -4.36 6.90
CA GLN A 146 5.24 -5.44 5.94
C GLN A 146 5.77 -6.71 6.62
N TYR A 147 6.74 -6.59 7.52
CA TYR A 147 7.23 -7.73 8.29
C TYR A 147 6.13 -8.35 9.15
N LEU A 148 5.31 -7.53 9.82
CA LEU A 148 4.20 -8.02 10.61
C LEU A 148 3.18 -8.77 9.76
N ASP A 149 2.88 -8.29 8.55
CA ASP A 149 1.98 -8.99 7.62
C ASP A 149 2.50 -10.40 7.29
N LEU A 150 3.79 -10.52 6.94
CA LEU A 150 4.44 -11.81 6.71
C LEU A 150 4.47 -12.71 7.95
N LEU A 151 4.73 -12.12 9.12
CA LEU A 151 4.76 -12.85 10.38
C LEU A 151 3.39 -13.47 10.68
N GLU A 152 2.32 -12.71 10.47
CA GLU A 152 0.98 -13.21 10.76
C GLU A 152 0.59 -14.39 9.87
N GLN A 153 1.00 -14.40 8.59
CA GLN A 153 0.76 -15.52 7.66
C GLN A 153 1.33 -16.86 8.17
N VAL A 154 2.41 -16.84 8.95
CA VAL A 154 3.08 -18.06 9.44
C VAL A 154 2.85 -18.36 10.93
N ARG A 155 2.43 -17.36 11.72
CA ARG A 155 2.30 -17.49 13.18
C ARG A 155 1.01 -18.18 13.62
N GLY A 156 -0.04 -18.07 12.79
CA GLY A 156 -1.36 -18.63 13.05
C GLY A 156 -2.17 -17.90 14.14
N GLY A 157 -3.47 -18.23 14.15
CA GLY A 157 -4.44 -17.79 15.15
C GLY A 157 -4.70 -16.28 15.19
N ILE A 158 -4.61 -15.59 14.04
CA ILE A 158 -4.74 -14.13 13.91
C ILE A 158 -5.86 -13.55 14.79
N THR A 159 -5.57 -12.41 15.44
CA THR A 159 -6.58 -11.66 16.22
C THR A 159 -6.90 -10.35 15.54
N GLN A 160 -8.05 -9.75 15.88
CA GLN A 160 -8.45 -8.47 15.30
C GLN A 160 -7.42 -7.39 15.63
N GLU A 161 -6.89 -7.36 16.85
CA GLU A 161 -5.88 -6.37 17.28
C GLU A 161 -4.60 -6.47 16.45
N ARG A 162 -4.17 -7.69 16.10
CA ARG A 162 -2.98 -7.90 15.27
C ARG A 162 -3.23 -7.48 13.82
N ALA A 163 -4.39 -7.81 13.27
CA ALA A 163 -4.80 -7.33 11.94
C ALA A 163 -4.88 -5.79 11.90
N GLU A 164 -5.38 -5.15 12.96
CA GLU A 164 -5.43 -3.68 13.08
C GLU A 164 -4.02 -3.07 13.07
N ILE A 165 -3.06 -3.68 13.76
CA ILE A 165 -1.67 -3.20 13.75
C ILE A 165 -1.09 -3.27 12.33
N VAL A 166 -1.29 -4.39 11.61
CA VAL A 166 -0.83 -4.52 10.22
C VAL A 166 -1.47 -3.45 9.34
N ILE A 167 -2.80 -3.32 9.37
CA ILE A 167 -3.55 -2.31 8.62
C ILE A 167 -3.01 -0.90 8.90
N ARG A 168 -2.82 -0.58 10.19
CA ARG A 168 -2.35 0.73 10.63
C ARG A 168 -0.98 1.05 10.06
N PHE A 169 0.01 0.18 10.21
CA PHE A 169 1.40 0.49 9.84
C PHE A 169 1.72 0.24 8.37
N LYS A 170 1.28 -0.91 7.81
CA LYS A 170 1.54 -1.27 6.40
C LYS A 170 0.81 -0.33 5.44
N SER A 171 -0.38 0.15 5.82
CA SER A 171 -1.25 0.90 4.91
C SER A 171 -1.67 2.26 5.43
N ALA A 172 -2.35 2.38 6.57
CA ALA A 172 -2.98 3.64 6.96
C ALA A 172 -1.96 4.77 7.15
N LYS A 173 -0.91 4.49 7.92
CA LYS A 173 0.20 5.40 8.17
C LYS A 173 0.95 5.72 6.90
N TYR A 174 1.38 4.69 6.19
CA TYR A 174 2.20 4.81 4.99
C TYR A 174 1.49 5.53 3.84
N THR A 175 0.22 5.23 3.62
CA THR A 175 -0.52 5.68 2.43
C THR A 175 -1.11 7.07 2.59
N ILE A 176 -1.46 7.47 3.83
CA ILE A 176 -2.25 8.68 4.06
C ILE A 176 -1.65 9.56 5.16
N GLU A 177 -1.55 9.08 6.41
CA GLU A 177 -1.11 9.92 7.55
C GLU A 177 0.29 10.51 7.31
N ARG A 178 1.28 9.67 6.99
CA ARG A 178 2.66 10.11 6.83
C ARG A 178 2.89 10.96 5.59
N PRO A 179 2.27 10.69 4.43
CA PRO A 179 2.27 11.64 3.32
C PRO A 179 1.74 13.02 3.74
N LEU A 180 0.58 13.10 4.40
CA LEU A 180 0.03 14.38 4.91
C LEU A 180 1.02 15.08 5.84
N HIS A 181 1.58 14.34 6.81
CA HIS A 181 2.56 14.88 7.74
C HIS A 181 3.82 15.36 7.04
N MET A 182 4.30 14.65 6.02
CA MET A 182 5.50 15.05 5.26
C MET A 182 5.27 16.39 4.58
N GLY A 183 4.12 16.55 3.91
CA GLY A 183 3.74 17.83 3.30
C GLY A 183 3.61 18.96 4.31
N ALA A 184 2.82 18.73 5.37
CA ALA A 184 2.60 19.71 6.43
C ALA A 184 3.92 20.12 7.11
N SER A 185 4.83 19.16 7.31
CA SER A 185 6.15 19.41 7.90
C SER A 185 7.03 20.28 7.01
N ILE A 186 6.97 20.11 5.67
CA ILE A 186 7.69 21.00 4.74
C ILE A 186 7.25 22.46 4.96
N ALA A 187 5.95 22.71 5.12
CA ALA A 187 5.40 24.04 5.38
C ALA A 187 5.64 24.56 6.82
N GLY A 188 6.15 23.73 7.73
CA GLY A 188 6.34 24.12 9.13
C GLY A 188 5.05 24.12 9.95
N ALA A 189 4.13 23.19 9.64
CA ALA A 189 2.87 23.03 10.35
C ALA A 189 3.02 22.95 11.88
N SER A 190 1.99 23.44 12.58
CA SER A 190 1.90 23.31 14.03
C SER A 190 1.56 21.88 14.48
N ALA A 191 1.81 21.57 15.75
CA ALA A 191 1.47 20.27 16.32
C ALA A 191 -0.04 19.99 16.34
N GLU A 192 -0.84 21.06 16.46
CA GLU A 192 -2.31 21.00 16.42
C GLU A 192 -2.77 20.54 15.03
N LEU A 193 -2.25 21.15 13.97
CA LEU A 193 -2.59 20.74 12.60
C LEU A 193 -2.15 19.30 12.33
N LEU A 194 -0.95 18.90 12.75
CA LEU A 194 -0.50 17.51 12.59
C LEU A 194 -1.42 16.51 13.32
N THR A 195 -1.98 16.90 14.48
CA THR A 195 -2.95 16.08 15.23
C THR A 195 -4.27 15.94 14.47
N VAL A 196 -4.78 17.03 13.87
CA VAL A 196 -5.97 16.98 13.01
C VAL A 196 -5.74 16.07 11.80
N LEU A 197 -4.59 16.24 11.12
CA LEU A 197 -4.20 15.41 9.99
C LEU A 197 -4.04 13.93 10.38
N SER A 198 -3.60 13.63 11.60
CA SER A 198 -3.56 12.25 12.13
C SER A 198 -4.95 11.65 12.32
N LYS A 199 -5.90 12.39 12.90
CA LYS A 199 -7.30 11.91 13.06
C LYS A 199 -7.90 11.55 11.69
N TYR A 200 -7.73 12.44 10.71
CA TYR A 200 -8.16 12.23 9.34
C TYR A 200 -7.44 11.05 8.68
N GLY A 201 -6.11 11.09 8.66
CA GLY A 201 -5.28 10.17 7.89
C GLY A 201 -5.32 8.74 8.39
N LEU A 202 -5.34 8.52 9.72
CA LEU A 202 -5.45 7.19 10.30
C LEU A 202 -6.81 6.56 10.01
N ALA A 203 -7.91 7.28 10.26
CA ALA A 203 -9.24 6.76 10.02
C ALA A 203 -9.44 6.45 8.53
N LEU A 204 -9.12 7.38 7.64
CA LEU A 204 -9.24 7.14 6.21
C LEU A 204 -8.33 6.00 5.73
N GLY A 205 -7.12 5.92 6.27
CA GLY A 205 -6.16 4.89 5.90
C GLY A 205 -6.59 3.48 6.33
N GLU A 206 -7.20 3.35 7.50
CA GLU A 206 -7.80 2.10 7.96
C GLU A 206 -9.00 1.72 7.07
N ALA A 207 -9.88 2.68 6.73
CA ALA A 207 -10.98 2.45 5.80
C ALA A 207 -10.49 2.03 4.40
N PHE A 208 -9.42 2.64 3.90
CA PHE A 208 -8.81 2.34 2.61
C PHE A 208 -8.32 0.90 2.57
N GLN A 209 -7.55 0.46 3.56
CA GLN A 209 -7.04 -0.92 3.58
C GLN A 209 -8.15 -1.94 3.75
N LEU A 210 -9.15 -1.66 4.59
CA LEU A 210 -10.29 -2.55 4.75
C LEU A 210 -11.10 -2.72 3.45
N ARG A 211 -11.22 -1.66 2.65
CA ARG A 211 -11.81 -1.74 1.31
C ARG A 211 -10.94 -2.56 0.36
N ASP A 212 -9.62 -2.43 0.45
CA ASP A 212 -8.68 -3.23 -0.33
C ASP A 212 -8.80 -4.72 0.00
N ASP A 213 -8.84 -5.10 1.29
CA ASP A 213 -9.01 -6.48 1.74
C ASP A 213 -10.34 -7.09 1.24
N LEU A 214 -11.44 -6.31 1.30
CA LEU A 214 -12.73 -6.75 0.74
C LEU A 214 -12.65 -7.04 -0.75
N LEU A 215 -11.90 -6.23 -1.51
CA LEU A 215 -11.75 -6.42 -2.95
C LEU A 215 -10.76 -7.55 -3.28
N GLY A 216 -9.72 -7.75 -2.48
CA GLY A 216 -8.81 -8.88 -2.63
C GLY A 216 -9.53 -10.22 -2.47
N VAL A 217 -10.55 -10.26 -1.60
CA VAL A 217 -11.38 -11.46 -1.40
C VAL A 217 -12.55 -11.55 -2.37
N PHE A 218 -13.34 -10.48 -2.55
CA PHE A 218 -14.64 -10.51 -3.24
C PHE A 218 -14.70 -9.70 -4.55
N GLY A 219 -13.66 -8.94 -4.87
CA GLY A 219 -13.65 -8.03 -6.02
C GLY A 219 -13.54 -8.73 -7.37
N ASP A 220 -14.15 -8.11 -8.39
CA ASP A 220 -13.99 -8.54 -9.78
C ASP A 220 -12.57 -8.27 -10.28
N ALA A 221 -12.02 -9.18 -11.08
CA ALA A 221 -10.68 -9.08 -11.64
C ALA A 221 -10.51 -7.85 -12.53
N GLU A 222 -11.58 -7.37 -13.19
CA GLU A 222 -11.53 -6.13 -13.97
C GLU A 222 -11.29 -4.88 -13.11
N VAL A 223 -11.71 -4.90 -11.84
CA VAL A 223 -11.57 -3.77 -10.90
C VAL A 223 -10.26 -3.84 -10.11
N THR A 224 -9.83 -5.04 -9.72
CA THR A 224 -8.65 -5.24 -8.86
C THR A 224 -7.35 -5.38 -9.66
N GLY A 225 -7.46 -5.77 -10.95
CA GLY A 225 -6.31 -6.15 -11.78
C GLY A 225 -5.63 -7.45 -11.32
N LYS A 226 -6.26 -8.20 -10.41
CA LYS A 226 -5.86 -9.50 -9.84
C LYS A 226 -7.06 -10.47 -9.88
N PRO A 227 -6.87 -11.80 -9.95
CA PRO A 227 -8.00 -12.72 -9.90
C PRO A 227 -8.73 -12.61 -8.55
N ALA A 228 -10.06 -12.78 -8.53
CA ALA A 228 -10.82 -12.81 -7.28
C ALA A 228 -10.27 -13.86 -6.30
N GLY A 229 -10.24 -13.51 -5.01
CA GLY A 229 -9.71 -14.36 -3.94
C GLY A 229 -8.19 -14.45 -3.90
N ASP A 230 -7.46 -13.49 -4.47
CA ASP A 230 -5.99 -13.50 -4.46
C ASP A 230 -5.44 -13.44 -3.04
N ASP A 231 -6.04 -12.64 -2.16
CA ASP A 231 -5.65 -12.58 -0.75
C ASP A 231 -5.81 -13.94 -0.04
N LEU A 232 -6.79 -14.77 -0.48
CA LEU A 232 -6.96 -16.13 0.04
C LEU A 232 -5.90 -17.10 -0.50
N ARG A 233 -5.43 -16.90 -1.74
CA ARG A 233 -4.31 -17.67 -2.31
C ARG A 233 -2.97 -17.30 -1.69
N GLU A 234 -2.78 -16.01 -1.43
CA GLU A 234 -1.60 -15.44 -0.77
C GLU A 234 -1.58 -15.77 0.74
N GLY A 235 -2.70 -16.26 1.30
CA GLY A 235 -2.78 -16.64 2.71
C GLY A 235 -2.85 -15.45 3.66
N LYS A 236 -3.30 -14.30 3.18
CA LYS A 236 -3.30 -13.04 3.94
C LYS A 236 -4.22 -13.13 5.17
N GLN A 237 -3.66 -12.77 6.31
CA GLN A 237 -4.33 -12.79 7.60
C GLN A 237 -5.06 -11.45 7.84
N THR A 238 -5.99 -11.14 6.96
CA THR A 238 -6.74 -9.87 6.98
C THR A 238 -7.74 -9.80 8.13
N MET A 239 -8.35 -8.63 8.33
CA MET A 239 -9.42 -8.47 9.33
C MET A 239 -10.62 -9.39 9.06
N LEU A 240 -10.87 -9.76 7.80
CA LEU A 240 -11.91 -10.74 7.44
C LEU A 240 -11.61 -12.10 8.09
N ILE A 241 -10.36 -12.56 7.97
CA ILE A 241 -9.91 -13.82 8.57
C ILE A 241 -9.96 -13.72 10.08
N ALA A 242 -9.47 -12.63 10.67
CA ALA A 242 -9.51 -12.42 12.11
C ALA A 242 -10.94 -12.45 12.69
N HIS A 243 -11.90 -11.84 11.98
CA HIS A 243 -13.32 -11.89 12.37
C HIS A 243 -13.89 -13.31 12.26
N ALA A 244 -13.58 -14.02 11.17
CA ALA A 244 -14.01 -15.40 10.99
C ALA A 244 -13.45 -16.32 12.08
N TYR A 245 -12.16 -16.21 12.44
CA TYR A 245 -11.58 -16.98 13.53
C TYR A 245 -12.24 -16.70 14.89
N ALA A 246 -12.70 -15.49 15.13
CA ALA A 246 -13.35 -15.15 16.39
C ALA A 246 -14.73 -15.81 16.53
N THR A 247 -15.43 -16.04 15.42
CA THR A 247 -16.84 -16.49 15.39
C THR A 247 -17.02 -17.94 14.91
N ALA A 248 -16.03 -18.50 14.22
CA ALA A 248 -16.08 -19.83 13.63
C ALA A 248 -16.08 -20.97 14.66
N THR A 249 -16.73 -22.08 14.28
CA THR A 249 -16.63 -23.38 14.95
C THR A 249 -15.23 -23.98 14.77
N SER A 250 -14.89 -25.00 15.58
CA SER A 250 -13.61 -25.70 15.46
C SER A 250 -13.39 -26.35 14.08
N ALA A 251 -14.47 -26.80 13.42
CA ALA A 251 -14.39 -27.39 12.08
C ALA A 251 -14.09 -26.33 11.02
N GLU A 252 -14.72 -25.17 11.11
CA GLU A 252 -14.48 -24.04 10.19
C GLU A 252 -13.08 -23.44 10.39
N LYS A 253 -12.58 -23.33 11.62
CA LYS A 253 -11.19 -22.90 11.88
C LYS A 253 -10.19 -23.84 11.21
N LYS A 254 -10.38 -25.14 11.40
CA LYS A 254 -9.56 -26.16 10.76
C LYS A 254 -9.62 -26.04 9.23
N PHE A 255 -10.81 -25.79 8.68
CA PHE A 255 -10.97 -25.57 7.24
C PHE A 255 -10.19 -24.34 6.75
N ILE A 256 -10.21 -23.22 7.49
CA ILE A 256 -9.42 -22.03 7.16
C ILE A 256 -7.92 -22.36 7.24
N ASP A 257 -7.46 -22.98 8.34
CA ASP A 257 -6.05 -23.37 8.55
C ASP A 257 -5.52 -24.28 7.42
N GLU A 258 -6.35 -25.18 6.91
CA GLU A 258 -5.96 -26.15 5.88
C GLU A 258 -5.86 -25.55 4.47
N HIS A 259 -6.64 -24.51 4.16
CA HIS A 259 -6.81 -24.05 2.78
C HIS A 259 -6.30 -22.64 2.51
N LEU A 260 -6.29 -21.74 3.51
CA LEU A 260 -5.81 -20.38 3.35
C LEU A 260 -4.31 -20.39 3.03
N GLY A 261 -3.91 -19.81 1.90
CA GLY A 261 -2.51 -19.81 1.47
C GLY A 261 -2.00 -21.14 0.91
N SER A 262 -2.87 -22.14 0.71
CA SER A 262 -2.42 -23.44 0.19
C SER A 262 -2.04 -23.35 -1.29
N ALA A 263 -0.91 -23.96 -1.65
CA ALA A 263 -0.41 -23.98 -3.03
C ALA A 263 -1.36 -24.71 -4.02
N ASP A 264 -2.23 -25.59 -3.51
CA ASP A 264 -3.22 -26.35 -4.28
C ASP A 264 -4.66 -25.82 -4.14
N ILE A 265 -4.84 -24.61 -3.58
CA ILE A 265 -6.15 -24.01 -3.37
C ILE A 265 -6.91 -23.87 -4.71
N THR A 266 -8.08 -24.49 -4.78
CA THR A 266 -8.90 -24.48 -6.00
C THR A 266 -9.88 -23.31 -6.00
N ALA A 267 -10.41 -22.95 -7.18
CA ALA A 267 -11.48 -21.95 -7.29
C ALA A 267 -12.75 -22.35 -6.49
N ALA A 268 -13.02 -23.64 -6.37
CA ALA A 268 -14.13 -24.15 -5.55
C ALA A 268 -13.87 -23.90 -4.05
N THR A 269 -12.66 -24.20 -3.57
CA THR A 269 -12.22 -23.93 -2.19
C THR A 269 -12.25 -22.44 -1.86
N ILE A 270 -11.79 -21.57 -2.77
CA ILE A 270 -11.90 -20.11 -2.63
C ILE A 270 -13.36 -19.69 -2.46
N SER A 271 -14.26 -20.25 -3.27
CA SER A 271 -15.70 -19.97 -3.18
C SER A 271 -16.31 -20.43 -1.84
N GLU A 272 -15.81 -21.53 -1.27
CA GLU A 272 -16.23 -22.01 0.05
C GLU A 272 -15.74 -21.10 1.18
N LEU A 273 -14.48 -20.65 1.13
CA LEU A 273 -13.95 -19.65 2.06
C LEU A 273 -14.73 -18.33 1.99
N GLN A 274 -15.04 -17.84 0.79
CA GLN A 274 -15.86 -16.65 0.60
C GLN A 274 -17.25 -16.82 1.23
N LYS A 275 -17.91 -17.97 1.02
CA LYS A 275 -19.21 -18.27 1.64
C LYS A 275 -19.12 -18.28 3.17
N LEU A 276 -18.07 -18.86 3.72
CA LEU A 276 -17.81 -18.87 5.17
C LEU A 276 -17.67 -17.44 5.71
N LEU A 277 -16.88 -16.58 5.05
CA LEU A 277 -16.69 -15.18 5.42
C LEU A 277 -18.00 -14.37 5.37
N ILE A 278 -18.88 -14.69 4.42
CA ILE A 278 -20.20 -14.09 4.34
C ILE A 278 -21.10 -14.60 5.48
N SER A 279 -21.17 -15.92 5.68
CA SER A 279 -22.08 -16.52 6.66
C SER A 279 -21.72 -16.21 8.10
N CYS A 280 -20.45 -15.97 8.41
CA CYS A 280 -20.01 -15.55 9.73
C CYS A 280 -20.12 -14.04 9.97
N GLY A 281 -20.58 -13.27 8.97
CA GLY A 281 -20.80 -11.82 9.09
C GLY A 281 -19.54 -10.97 8.92
N ALA A 282 -18.39 -11.55 8.55
CA ALA A 282 -17.14 -10.80 8.40
C ALA A 282 -17.27 -9.69 7.36
N GLN A 283 -17.93 -9.93 6.22
CA GLN A 283 -18.09 -8.91 5.18
C GLN A 283 -18.86 -7.68 5.69
N GLU A 284 -20.01 -7.89 6.34
CA GLU A 284 -20.85 -6.81 6.88
C GLU A 284 -20.14 -6.04 8.02
N PHE A 285 -19.39 -6.77 8.85
CA PHE A 285 -18.55 -6.19 9.89
C PHE A 285 -17.52 -5.20 9.30
N ILE A 286 -16.83 -5.58 8.21
CA ILE A 286 -15.85 -4.70 7.56
C ILE A 286 -16.52 -3.51 6.88
N GLU A 287 -17.62 -3.71 6.15
CA GLU A 287 -18.38 -2.61 5.52
C GLU A 287 -18.84 -1.56 6.54
N THR A 288 -19.28 -2.00 7.72
CA THR A 288 -19.67 -1.13 8.83
C THR A 288 -18.47 -0.31 9.32
N ARG A 289 -17.30 -0.94 9.52
CA ARG A 289 -16.09 -0.24 9.97
C ARG A 289 -15.60 0.77 8.94
N ILE A 290 -15.61 0.42 7.64
CA ILE A 290 -15.24 1.36 6.56
C ILE A 290 -16.12 2.62 6.64
N SER A 291 -17.43 2.45 6.83
CA SER A 291 -18.38 3.57 6.92
C SER A 291 -18.11 4.45 8.16
N GLN A 292 -17.83 3.83 9.31
CA GLN A 292 -17.50 4.53 10.56
C GLN A 292 -16.19 5.32 10.47
N TYR A 293 -15.15 4.70 9.90
CA TYR A 293 -13.86 5.33 9.69
C TYR A 293 -13.93 6.47 8.68
N LEU A 294 -14.67 6.32 7.58
CA LEU A 294 -14.89 7.40 6.62
C LEU A 294 -15.60 8.59 7.27
N ALA A 295 -16.65 8.35 8.07
CA ALA A 295 -17.33 9.41 8.80
C ALA A 295 -16.40 10.13 9.79
N THR A 296 -15.55 9.37 10.50
CA THR A 296 -14.54 9.91 11.42
C THR A 296 -13.52 10.77 10.68
N ALA A 297 -13.04 10.32 9.52
CA ALA A 297 -12.11 11.08 8.70
C ALA A 297 -12.75 12.40 8.23
N LEU A 298 -13.95 12.36 7.66
CA LEU A 298 -14.63 13.55 7.15
C LEU A 298 -14.90 14.59 8.26
N ALA A 299 -15.31 14.14 9.46
CA ALA A 299 -15.52 15.05 10.59
C ALA A 299 -14.22 15.75 11.04
N ALA A 300 -13.07 15.10 10.94
CA ALA A 300 -11.78 15.73 11.28
C ALA A 300 -11.40 16.88 10.33
N LEU A 301 -11.94 16.91 9.11
CA LEU A 301 -11.67 17.99 8.15
C LEU A 301 -12.36 19.31 8.52
N ASP A 302 -13.36 19.29 9.40
CA ASP A 302 -14.00 20.52 9.91
C ASP A 302 -13.05 21.38 10.74
N GLU A 303 -11.97 20.77 11.27
CA GLU A 303 -10.89 21.44 12.01
C GLU A 303 -9.80 22.03 11.09
N ILE A 304 -9.92 21.92 9.75
CA ILE A 304 -8.98 22.51 8.78
C ILE A 304 -9.55 23.84 8.26
N ASP A 305 -8.81 24.93 8.50
CA ASP A 305 -9.21 26.29 8.13
C ASP A 305 -9.16 26.55 6.61
N ASP A 306 -8.17 25.98 5.91
CA ASP A 306 -8.00 26.19 4.47
C ASP A 306 -9.12 25.50 3.67
N PRO A 307 -9.99 26.27 2.97
CA PRO A 307 -11.17 25.72 2.31
C PRO A 307 -10.83 24.85 1.10
N ASP A 308 -9.73 25.15 0.39
CA ASP A 308 -9.30 24.39 -0.78
C ASP A 308 -8.76 23.02 -0.36
N ALA A 309 -7.94 22.98 0.69
CA ALA A 309 -7.42 21.76 1.28
C ALA A 309 -8.55 20.89 1.84
N ARG A 310 -9.50 21.48 2.57
CA ARG A 310 -10.68 20.74 3.07
C ARG A 310 -11.50 20.14 1.92
N SER A 311 -11.76 20.91 0.86
CA SER A 311 -12.50 20.44 -0.31
C SER A 311 -11.78 19.28 -1.01
N ALA A 312 -10.48 19.42 -1.25
CA ALA A 312 -9.69 18.41 -1.94
C ALA A 312 -9.47 17.14 -1.10
N LEU A 313 -9.22 17.27 0.20
CA LEU A 313 -9.13 16.13 1.12
C LEU A 313 -10.47 15.39 1.21
N THR A 314 -11.59 16.10 1.22
CA THR A 314 -12.92 15.48 1.13
C THR A 314 -13.07 14.63 -0.14
N ALA A 315 -12.66 15.17 -1.30
CA ALA A 315 -12.69 14.44 -2.56
C ALA A 315 -11.77 13.21 -2.55
N LEU A 316 -10.56 13.33 -1.99
CA LEU A 316 -9.62 12.22 -1.83
C LEU A 316 -10.16 11.13 -0.89
N ALA A 317 -10.84 11.50 0.20
CA ALA A 317 -11.47 10.54 1.11
C ALA A 317 -12.53 9.68 0.40
N VAL A 318 -13.33 10.32 -0.44
CA VAL A 318 -14.32 9.63 -1.28
C VAL A 318 -13.63 8.73 -2.32
N LEU A 319 -12.58 9.20 -2.98
CA LEU A 319 -11.85 8.43 -3.99
C LEU A 319 -11.11 7.21 -3.40
N ALA A 320 -10.60 7.35 -2.17
CA ALA A 320 -9.90 6.29 -1.46
C ALA A 320 -10.86 5.16 -1.01
N THR A 321 -12.11 5.50 -0.67
CA THR A 321 -13.09 4.53 -0.13
C THR A 321 -14.07 3.98 -1.17
N LYS A 322 -14.31 4.71 -2.27
CA LYS A 322 -15.08 4.24 -3.43
C LYS A 322 -14.15 3.62 -4.48
N ARG A 323 -13.98 2.30 -4.46
CA ARG A 323 -13.44 1.55 -5.59
C ARG A 323 -14.60 0.98 -6.42
N ALA A 324 -15.07 1.78 -7.37
CA ALA A 324 -15.62 1.28 -8.64
C ALA A 324 -14.65 1.76 -9.73
N ALA A 325 -14.30 0.86 -10.66
CA ALA A 325 -13.38 1.02 -11.81
C ALA A 325 -12.68 2.37 -11.98
#